data_AF-A0A831K785-F1
#
_entry.id   AF-A0A831K785-F1
#
_cell.length_a   1.000
_cell.length_b   1.000
_cell.length_c   1.000
_cell.angle_alpha   90.00
_cell.angle_beta   90.00
_cell.angle_gamma   90.00
#
_symmetry.space_group_name_H-M   'P 1'
#
loop_
_entity.id
_entity.type
_entity.pdbx_description
1 polymer ?
#
loop_
_entity_poly.entity_id
_entity_poly.type
_entity_poly.pdbx_seq_one_letter_code
_entity_poly.pdbx_strand_id
1 'polypeptide(L)'
;MLVDLSVNPAGCCKGIRGNIDKDPTDIINISDIVYLINYSFGIPNGPSPDCFEEADVNGDSDLNLSDLVYLINYAFATPSGPAPVSCP
;
A
#
# COMPACT_ATOMS: atom_id res chain seq x y z
N MET A 1 -23.64 19.28 -17.18
CA MET A 1 -22.27 18.80 -16.95
C MET A 1 -22.39 17.75 -15.85
N LEU A 2 -22.27 16.48 -16.22
CA LEU A 2 -22.61 15.36 -15.34
C LEU A 2 -21.57 15.24 -14.23
N VAL A 3 -22.02 15.17 -12.98
CA VAL A 3 -21.20 14.84 -11.82
C VAL A 3 -20.89 13.34 -11.91
N ASP A 4 -19.62 13.01 -12.06
CA ASP A 4 -19.13 11.64 -12.07
C ASP A 4 -19.24 11.06 -10.66
N LEU A 5 -20.14 10.09 -10.50
CA LEU A 5 -20.45 9.38 -9.25
C LEU A 5 -19.37 8.36 -8.83
N SER A 6 -18.15 8.42 -9.38
CA SER A 6 -17.07 7.47 -9.08
C SER A 6 -16.03 7.94 -8.06
N VAL A 7 -16.07 9.20 -7.58
CA VAL A 7 -15.14 9.64 -6.52
C VAL A 7 -15.73 9.35 -5.16
N ASN A 8 -15.35 8.20 -4.58
CA ASN A 8 -15.54 7.92 -3.17
C ASN A 8 -14.92 9.08 -2.35
N PRO A 9 -15.66 9.77 -1.45
CA PRO A 9 -15.11 10.85 -0.64
C PRO A 9 -14.01 10.41 0.33
N ALA A 10 -13.75 9.10 0.47
CA ALA A 10 -12.66 8.53 1.27
C ALA A 10 -11.38 8.18 0.47
N GLY A 11 -11.25 8.57 -0.80
CA GLY A 11 -10.09 8.20 -1.61
C GLY A 11 -10.02 6.70 -1.96
N CYS A 12 -8.90 6.26 -2.53
CA CYS A 12 -8.64 4.86 -2.89
C CYS A 12 -8.13 4.00 -1.73
N CYS A 13 -7.63 4.64 -0.68
CA CYS A 13 -7.04 4.02 0.52
C CYS A 13 -8.08 3.91 1.64
N LYS A 14 -8.08 2.85 2.44
CA LYS A 14 -9.02 2.71 3.56
C LYS A 14 -8.35 2.28 4.86
N GLY A 15 -8.69 2.97 5.96
CA GLY A 15 -8.19 2.62 7.28
C GLY A 15 -6.70 2.93 7.44
N ILE A 16 -5.86 1.90 7.38
CA ILE A 16 -4.39 2.03 7.42
C ILE A 16 -3.83 1.57 6.08
N ARG A 17 -2.74 2.22 5.64
CA ARG A 17 -2.04 1.86 4.40
C ARG A 17 -1.50 0.43 4.45
N GLY A 18 -1.37 -0.21 3.31
CA GLY A 18 -0.67 -1.48 3.13
C GLY A 18 -1.44 -2.55 2.36
N ASN A 19 -2.65 -2.26 1.86
CA ASN A 19 -3.38 -3.08 0.89
C ASN A 19 -2.95 -2.70 -0.54
N ILE A 20 -1.70 -3.03 -0.88
CA ILE A 20 -1.01 -2.58 -2.09
C ILE A 20 -1.56 -3.27 -3.34
N ASP A 21 -1.99 -4.53 -3.20
CA ASP A 21 -2.54 -5.32 -4.30
C ASP A 21 -4.05 -5.09 -4.53
N LYS A 22 -4.67 -4.22 -3.72
CA LYS A 22 -6.11 -3.89 -3.76
C LYS A 22 -7.00 -5.11 -3.55
N ASP A 23 -6.58 -6.02 -2.67
CA ASP A 23 -7.42 -7.12 -2.23
C ASP A 23 -8.71 -6.57 -1.59
N PRO A 24 -9.91 -7.08 -1.98
CA PRO A 24 -11.18 -6.56 -1.49
C PRO A 24 -11.44 -6.81 0.00
N THR A 25 -10.63 -7.65 0.66
CA THR A 25 -10.72 -7.89 2.11
C THR A 25 -9.96 -6.85 2.93
N ASP A 26 -9.07 -6.07 2.31
CA ASP A 26 -8.33 -4.98 2.94
C ASP A 26 -7.40 -5.46 4.07
N ILE A 27 -6.75 -6.62 3.86
CA ILE A 27 -5.89 -7.27 4.83
C ILE A 27 -4.44 -7.23 4.35
N ILE A 28 -3.58 -6.58 5.14
CA ILE A 28 -2.13 -6.62 4.95
C ILE A 28 -1.62 -8.06 5.09
N ASN A 29 -1.04 -8.60 4.01
CA ASN A 29 -0.48 -9.94 3.97
C ASN A 29 0.73 -10.03 3.02
N ILE A 30 1.13 -11.26 2.66
CA ILE A 30 2.31 -11.48 1.83
C ILE A 30 2.13 -11.02 0.38
N SER A 31 0.90 -10.99 -0.12
CA SER A 31 0.59 -10.56 -1.49
C SER A 31 0.91 -9.08 -1.70
N ASP A 32 0.68 -8.21 -0.71
CA ASP A 32 1.03 -6.78 -0.75
C ASP A 32 2.55 -6.57 -0.90
N ILE A 33 3.32 -7.33 -0.13
CA ILE A 33 4.79 -7.31 -0.18
C ILE A 33 5.28 -7.76 -1.54
N VAL A 34 4.75 -8.88 -2.05
CA VAL A 34 5.11 -9.41 -3.37
C VAL A 34 4.75 -8.41 -4.47
N TYR A 35 3.59 -7.75 -4.37
CA TYR A 35 3.17 -6.71 -5.29
C TYR A 35 4.17 -5.55 -5.30
N LEU A 36 4.50 -5.02 -4.12
CA LEU A 36 5.44 -3.90 -3.98
C LEU A 36 6.84 -4.24 -4.51
N ILE A 37 7.32 -5.47 -4.27
CA ILE A 37 8.58 -5.97 -4.83
C ILE A 37 8.53 -6.01 -6.36
N ASN A 38 7.46 -6.57 -6.94
CA ASN A 38 7.32 -6.67 -8.39
C ASN A 38 7.27 -5.29 -9.05
N TYR A 39 6.55 -4.34 -8.46
CA TYR A 39 6.51 -2.96 -8.95
C TYR A 39 7.88 -2.26 -8.84
N SER A 40 8.53 -2.34 -7.68
CA SER A 40 9.73 -1.55 -7.38
C SER A 40 11.01 -2.13 -7.96
N PHE A 41 11.11 -3.47 -8.03
CA PHE A 41 12.35 -4.19 -8.35
C PHE A 41 12.19 -5.24 -9.46
N GLY A 42 10.98 -5.44 -9.99
CA GLY A 42 10.73 -6.38 -11.08
C GLY A 42 11.43 -5.98 -12.38
N ILE A 43 11.77 -6.98 -13.20
CA ILE A 43 12.33 -6.77 -14.55
C ILE A 43 11.55 -7.66 -15.55
N PRO A 44 10.66 -7.09 -16.39
CA PRO A 44 10.19 -5.71 -16.33
C PRO A 44 9.44 -5.42 -15.03
N ASN A 45 9.29 -4.15 -14.68
CA ASN A 45 8.49 -3.75 -13.53
C ASN A 45 7.06 -4.30 -13.64
N GLY A 46 6.51 -4.70 -12.50
CA GLY A 46 5.09 -5.01 -12.35
C GLY A 46 4.20 -3.77 -12.52
N PRO A 47 2.88 -3.95 -12.47
CA PRO A 47 1.94 -2.84 -12.53
C PRO A 47 2.16 -1.85 -11.36
N SER A 48 1.87 -0.57 -11.62
CA SER A 48 1.84 0.45 -10.57
C SER A 48 0.67 0.19 -9.62
N PRO A 49 0.83 0.41 -8.30
CA PRO A 49 -0.29 0.39 -7.36
C PRO A 49 -1.42 1.31 -7.82
N ASP A 50 -2.66 0.85 -7.69
CA ASP A 50 -3.87 1.62 -8.00
C ASP A 50 -4.04 2.82 -7.05
N CYS A 51 -3.46 2.72 -5.85
CA CYS A 51 -3.47 3.74 -4.83
C CYS A 51 -2.03 3.96 -4.34
N PHE A 52 -1.49 5.17 -4.52
CA PHE A 52 -0.13 5.48 -4.11
C PHE A 52 0.01 5.42 -2.58
N GLU A 53 -1.01 5.91 -1.87
CA GLU A 53 -1.04 5.94 -0.41
C GLU A 53 -0.92 4.54 0.18
N GLU A 54 -1.56 3.52 -0.40
CA GLU A 54 -1.45 2.14 0.08
C GLU A 54 -0.01 1.61 0.00
N ALA A 55 0.79 2.10 -0.95
CA ALA A 55 2.18 1.68 -1.18
C ALA A 55 3.22 2.53 -0.42
N ASP A 56 2.94 3.81 -0.17
CA ASP A 56 3.73 4.72 0.70
C ASP A 56 3.41 4.41 2.17
N VAL A 57 3.72 3.19 2.61
CA VAL A 57 3.27 2.63 3.91
C VAL A 57 3.76 3.48 5.09
N ASN A 58 4.93 4.10 4.97
CA ASN A 58 5.52 4.93 6.03
C ASN A 58 5.03 6.40 6.00
N GLY A 59 4.35 6.84 4.94
CA GLY A 59 3.75 8.17 4.80
C GLY A 59 4.75 9.30 4.56
N ASP A 60 5.95 9.01 4.08
CA ASP A 60 6.96 10.03 3.79
C ASP A 60 6.82 10.65 2.39
N SER A 61 5.84 10.19 1.61
CA SER A 61 5.54 10.63 0.23
C SER A 61 6.57 10.19 -0.82
N ASP A 62 7.48 9.27 -0.47
CA ASP A 62 8.50 8.73 -1.37
C ASP A 62 8.44 7.19 -1.41
N LEU A 63 7.81 6.62 -2.44
CA LEU A 63 7.72 5.16 -2.58
C LEU A 63 9.09 4.53 -2.87
N ASN A 64 9.67 3.85 -1.87
CA ASN A 64 11.01 3.28 -1.98
C ASN A 64 11.21 2.02 -1.09
N LEU A 65 12.48 1.62 -0.88
CA LEU A 65 12.82 0.44 -0.07
C LEU A 65 12.35 0.57 1.40
N SER A 66 12.23 1.80 1.92
CA SER A 66 11.74 2.03 3.28
C SER A 66 10.33 1.51 3.49
N ASP A 67 9.42 1.69 2.52
CA ASP A 67 8.04 1.20 2.61
C ASP A 67 7.97 -0.31 2.67
N LEU A 68 8.76 -0.98 1.83
CA LEU A 68 8.86 -2.44 1.83
C LEU A 68 9.34 -2.97 3.17
N VAL A 69 10.42 -2.39 3.71
CA VAL A 69 10.96 -2.78 5.02
C VAL A 69 9.95 -2.47 6.13
N TYR A 70 9.25 -1.34 6.06
CA TYR A 70 8.23 -0.95 7.02
C TYR A 70 7.09 -1.98 7.06
N LEU A 71 6.53 -2.33 5.90
CA LEU A 71 5.43 -3.28 5.79
C LEU A 71 5.82 -4.67 6.27
N ILE A 72 7.02 -5.15 5.93
CA ILE A 72 7.57 -6.43 6.42
C ILE A 72 7.69 -6.41 7.95
N ASN A 73 8.22 -5.33 8.53
CA ASN A 73 8.40 -5.22 9.98
C ASN A 73 7.05 -5.21 10.71
N TYR A 74 6.05 -4.52 10.18
CA TYR A 74 4.70 -4.55 10.76
C TYR A 74 4.07 -5.95 10.66
N ALA A 75 4.09 -6.55 9.47
CA ALA A 75 3.33 -7.77 9.19
C ALA A 75 3.99 -9.07 9.71
N PHE A 76 5.31 -9.13 9.83
CA PHE A 76 6.04 -10.39 10.08
C PHE A 76 7.09 -10.36 11.18
N ALA A 77 7.47 -9.19 11.72
CA ALA A 77 8.43 -9.15 12.82
C ALA A 77 7.82 -9.58 14.16
N THR A 78 8.67 -10.01 15.09
CA THR A 78 8.28 -10.33 16.47
C THR A 78 9.28 -9.68 17.45
N PRO A 79 8.89 -8.64 18.20
CA PRO A 79 7.57 -7.99 18.19
C PRO A 79 7.27 -7.30 16.85
N SER A 80 5.98 -7.13 16.55
CA SER A 80 5.55 -6.38 15.36
C SER A 80 6.05 -4.93 15.44
N GLY A 81 6.43 -4.38 14.28
CA GLY A 81 6.79 -2.98 14.14
C GLY A 81 5.59 -2.03 14.30
N PRO A 82 5.81 -0.71 14.17
CA PRO A 82 4.71 0.27 14.18
C PRO A 82 3.69 -0.01 13.07
N ALA A 83 2.41 0.28 13.35
CA ALA A 83 1.37 0.20 12.34
C ALA A 83 1.64 1.20 11.19
N PRO A 84 1.26 0.88 9.95
CA PRO A 84 1.23 1.82 8.83
C PRO A 84 0.45 3.09 9.13
N VAL A 85 0.77 4.16 8.39
CA VAL A 85 0.08 5.45 8.52
C VAL A 85 -1.39 5.31 8.11
N SER A 86 -2.27 6.07 8.74
CA SER A 86 -3.68 6.13 8.34
C SER A 86 -3.85 6.68 6.93
N CYS A 87 -4.87 6.19 6.23
CA CYS A 87 -5.29 6.79 4.96
C CYS A 87 -5.81 8.23 5.18
N PRO A 88 -5.65 9.14 4.19
CA PRO A 88 -6.18 10.50 4.25
C PRO A 88 -7.71 10.61 4.39
#